data_AF-A0A957WGT8-F1
#
_entry.id   AF-A0A957WGT8-F1
#
_cell.length_a   1.000
_cell.length_b   1.000
_cell.length_c   1.000
_cell.angle_alpha   90.00
_cell.angle_beta   90.00
_cell.angle_gamma   90.00
#
_symmetry.space_group_name_H-M   'P 1'
#
loop_
_entity.id
_entity.type
_entity.pdbx_description
1 polymer ?
#
loop_
_entity_poly.entity_id
_entity_poly.type
_entity_poly.pdbx_seq_one_letter_code
_entity_poly.pdbx_strand_id
1 'polypeptide(L)'
;EEVAALLALPEADRLREEDPFTGDWTVVAPTRLVGLRSRFEVDLNRPRNKAVYIEPEDAWGLHVWREKPPEALVQRSLQQYDAFYNTIQQIFSALEQRFGRFVVFDLHSYNHRRQGPAGPPADPEQNPEVNVGTG
;
A
#
# COMPACT_ATOMS: atom_id res chain seq x y z
N GLU A 1 6.68 -7.46 14.85
CA GLU A 1 7.05 -7.29 16.28
C GLU A 1 7.91 -6.04 16.53
N GLU A 2 8.87 -5.68 15.67
CA GLU A 2 9.65 -4.43 15.83
C GLU A 2 8.90 -3.16 15.36
N VAL A 3 8.46 -3.10 14.10
CA VAL A 3 7.79 -1.92 13.52
C VAL A 3 6.53 -1.53 14.30
N ALA A 4 5.69 -2.51 14.63
CA ALA A 4 4.45 -2.29 15.38
C ALA A 4 4.67 -1.61 16.74
N ALA A 5 5.80 -1.85 17.41
CA ALA A 5 6.11 -1.24 18.70
C ALA A 5 6.47 0.25 18.58
N LEU A 6 6.94 0.69 17.40
CA LEU A 6 7.35 2.07 17.13
C LEU A 6 6.22 2.93 16.54
N LEU A 7 5.16 2.29 16.04
CA LEU A 7 4.01 2.99 15.48
C LEU A 7 3.22 3.70 16.59
N ALA A 8 2.83 4.95 16.30
CA ALA A 8 1.93 5.74 17.13
C ALA A 8 0.46 5.45 16.82
N LEU A 9 0.17 4.97 15.60
CA LEU A 9 -1.19 4.65 15.16
C LEU A 9 -1.71 3.35 15.79
N PRO A 10 -2.89 3.36 16.42
CA PRO A 10 -3.62 2.16 16.80
C PRO A 10 -3.89 1.24 15.60
N GLU A 11 -4.02 -0.06 15.85
CA GLU A 11 -4.29 -1.05 14.80
C GLU A 11 -5.57 -0.74 14.01
N ALA A 12 -6.64 -0.35 14.71
CA ALA A 12 -7.90 0.02 14.07
C ALA A 12 -7.75 1.22 13.11
N ASP A 13 -6.88 2.17 13.44
CA ASP A 13 -6.64 3.34 12.59
C ASP A 13 -5.79 2.97 11.37
N ARG A 14 -4.82 2.06 11.55
CA ARG A 14 -4.05 1.52 10.40
C ARG A 14 -4.95 0.77 9.43
N LEU A 15 -5.84 -0.08 9.94
CA LEU A 15 -6.81 -0.84 9.14
C LEU A 15 -7.75 0.05 8.31
N ARG A 16 -7.86 1.35 8.63
CA ARG A 16 -8.64 2.30 7.83
C ARG A 16 -7.92 2.78 6.57
N GLU A 17 -6.59 2.78 6.57
CA GLU A 17 -5.79 3.20 5.40
C GLU A 17 -5.08 2.02 4.72
N GLU A 18 -5.06 0.86 5.37
CA GLU A 18 -4.77 -0.41 4.72
C GLU A 18 -5.97 -0.89 3.88
N ASP A 19 -5.70 -1.79 2.95
CA ASP A 19 -6.67 -2.29 1.98
C ASP A 19 -7.02 -3.77 2.31
N PRO A 20 -7.74 -4.05 3.41
CA PRO A 20 -7.98 -5.41 3.87
C PRO A 20 -8.73 -6.25 2.83
N PHE A 21 -8.43 -7.56 2.78
CA PHE A 21 -9.05 -8.55 1.90
C PHE A 21 -8.83 -8.36 0.38
N THR A 22 -8.17 -7.29 -0.08
CA THR A 22 -7.88 -7.09 -1.52
C THR A 22 -6.95 -8.15 -2.10
N GLY A 23 -6.09 -8.76 -1.27
CA GLY A 23 -5.27 -9.91 -1.65
C GLY A 23 -6.09 -11.11 -2.14
N ASP A 24 -7.33 -11.28 -1.66
CA ASP A 24 -8.23 -12.36 -2.12
C ASP A 24 -8.79 -12.07 -3.52
N TRP A 25 -8.93 -10.81 -3.90
CA TRP A 25 -9.42 -10.43 -5.23
C TRP A 25 -8.43 -10.80 -6.33
N THR A 26 -7.14 -10.92 -6.01
CA THR A 26 -6.10 -11.27 -6.99
C THR A 26 -6.30 -12.64 -7.64
N VAL A 27 -7.20 -13.50 -7.13
CA VAL A 27 -7.56 -14.79 -7.75
C VAL A 27 -8.16 -14.68 -9.16
N VAL A 28 -8.55 -13.48 -9.59
CA VAL A 28 -9.01 -13.20 -10.96
C VAL A 28 -7.95 -13.48 -12.04
N ALA A 29 -6.67 -13.55 -11.66
CA ALA A 29 -5.54 -13.82 -12.56
C ALA A 29 -4.57 -14.87 -11.97
N PRO A 30 -3.87 -15.63 -12.83
CA PRO A 30 -2.94 -16.68 -12.37
C PRO A 30 -1.66 -16.12 -11.74
N THR A 31 -1.19 -14.95 -12.18
CA THR A 31 -0.04 -14.26 -11.58
C THR A 31 -0.54 -13.30 -10.51
N ARG A 32 -0.12 -13.50 -9.26
CA ARG A 32 -0.61 -12.76 -8.10
C ARG A 32 0.57 -12.15 -7.35
N LEU A 33 0.49 -10.85 -7.09
CA LEU A 33 1.46 -10.09 -6.30
C LEU A 33 0.71 -9.49 -5.11
N VAL A 34 1.14 -9.84 -3.90
CA VAL A 34 0.46 -9.40 -2.67
C VAL A 34 1.51 -8.87 -1.70
N GLY A 35 1.34 -7.62 -1.26
CA GLY A 35 2.16 -7.03 -0.21
C GLY A 35 1.89 -7.74 1.13
N LEU A 36 2.96 -8.20 1.79
CA LEU A 36 2.88 -8.92 3.07
C LEU A 36 3.21 -8.04 4.29
N ARG A 37 3.51 -6.76 4.04
CA ARG A 37 3.79 -5.75 5.05
C ARG A 37 2.77 -4.64 4.95
N SER A 38 2.48 -4.03 6.09
CA SER A 38 1.65 -2.83 6.18
C SER A 38 2.28 -1.70 5.36
N ARG A 39 1.46 -0.90 4.71
CA ARG A 39 1.89 0.35 4.06
C ARG A 39 2.54 1.34 5.04
N PHE A 40 2.23 1.23 6.33
CA PHE A 40 2.85 2.04 7.38
C PHE A 40 4.27 1.59 7.73
N GLU A 41 4.71 0.41 7.30
CA GLU A 41 6.12 0.01 7.31
C GLU A 41 6.83 0.47 6.02
N VAL A 42 6.22 0.14 4.88
CA VAL A 42 6.71 0.51 3.56
C VAL A 42 5.57 0.48 2.54
N ASP A 43 5.24 1.63 1.96
CA ASP A 43 4.21 1.77 0.95
C ASP A 43 4.77 1.44 -0.44
N LEU A 44 4.39 0.28 -0.96
CA LEU A 44 4.76 -0.20 -2.29
C LEU A 44 4.08 0.59 -3.42
N ASN A 45 3.14 1.51 -3.13
CA ASN A 45 2.52 2.37 -4.15
C ASN A 45 3.04 3.83 -4.10
N ARG A 46 4.23 4.03 -3.53
CA ARG A 46 4.96 5.30 -3.51
C ARG A 46 6.32 5.14 -4.18
N PRO A 47 6.90 6.23 -4.73
CA PRO A 47 8.29 6.18 -5.15
C PRO A 47 9.18 5.85 -3.95
N ARG A 48 10.25 5.09 -4.18
CA ARG A 48 11.17 4.58 -3.14
C ARG A 48 11.56 5.61 -2.07
N ASN A 49 11.86 6.85 -2.47
CA ASN A 49 12.27 7.92 -1.55
C ASN A 49 11.15 8.45 -0.64
N LYS A 50 9.89 8.05 -0.89
CA LYS A 50 8.69 8.35 -0.10
C LYS A 50 7.96 7.08 0.35
N ALA A 51 8.57 5.91 0.18
CA ALA A 51 7.95 4.63 0.52
C ALA A 51 7.87 4.41 2.04
N VAL A 52 8.71 5.10 2.82
CA VAL A 52 8.58 5.14 4.29
C VAL A 52 8.12 6.54 4.67
N TYR A 53 6.95 6.64 5.30
CA TYR A 53 6.42 7.93 5.75
C TYR A 53 7.23 8.43 6.95
N ILE A 54 7.89 9.59 6.83
CA ILE A 54 8.69 10.14 7.92
C ILE A 54 7.93 11.29 8.57
N GLU A 55 7.41 12.21 7.75
CA GLU A 55 6.64 13.36 8.22
C GLU A 55 5.13 13.12 8.02
N PRO A 56 4.25 13.76 8.80
CA PRO A 56 2.80 13.59 8.66
C PRO A 56 2.28 13.88 7.24
N GLU A 57 2.90 14.82 6.52
CA GLU A 57 2.53 15.17 5.14
C GLU A 57 2.76 14.02 4.16
N ASP A 58 3.63 13.06 4.49
CA ASP A 58 3.82 11.83 3.71
C ASP A 58 2.64 10.86 3.87
N ALA A 59 1.86 10.99 4.96
CA ALA A 59 0.82 10.06 5.39
C ALA A 59 -0.52 10.74 5.69
N TRP A 60 -0.99 11.65 4.83
CA TRP A 60 -2.30 12.32 4.97
C TRP A 60 -2.49 13.07 6.31
N GLY A 61 -1.40 13.58 6.89
CA GLY A 61 -1.40 14.26 8.18
C GLY A 61 -1.33 13.31 9.39
N LEU A 62 -1.15 12.01 9.18
CA LEU A 62 -1.05 11.04 10.27
C LEU A 62 0.35 11.03 10.90
N HIS A 63 0.39 11.08 12.23
CA HIS A 63 1.62 10.80 12.98
C HIS A 63 1.84 9.29 13.06
N VAL A 64 2.60 8.76 12.10
CA VAL A 64 2.82 7.31 11.94
C VAL A 64 3.67 6.73 13.07
N TRP A 65 4.76 7.42 13.43
CA TRP A 65 5.75 6.94 14.41
C TRP A 65 5.64 7.70 15.74
N ARG A 66 5.90 7.01 16.86
CA ARG A 66 5.98 7.65 18.19
C ARG A 66 7.16 8.60 18.28
N GLU A 67 8.28 8.18 17.70
CA GLU A 67 9.51 8.92 17.54
C GLU A 67 10.08 8.59 16.16
N LYS A 68 10.98 9.42 15.63
CA LYS A 68 11.60 9.17 14.34
C LYS A 68 12.19 7.74 14.30
N PRO A 69 11.83 6.91 13.31
CA PRO A 69 12.31 5.53 13.27
C PRO A 69 13.82 5.48 13.08
N PRO A 70 14.52 4.48 13.65
CA PRO A 70 15.95 4.31 13.42
C PRO A 70 16.27 4.13 11.94
N GLU A 71 17.35 4.75 11.47
CA GLU A 71 17.78 4.67 10.07
C GLU A 71 17.95 3.21 9.61
N ALA A 72 18.50 2.35 10.47
CA ALA A 72 18.68 0.93 10.16
C ALA A 72 17.35 0.20 9.88
N LEU A 73 16.26 0.59 10.54
CA LEU A 73 14.92 0.04 10.29
C LEU A 73 14.42 0.51 8.93
N VAL A 74 14.53 1.81 8.64
CA VAL A 74 14.14 2.40 7.36
C VAL A 74 14.87 1.71 6.20
N GLN A 75 16.18 1.50 6.33
CA GLN A 75 16.97 0.82 5.30
C GLN A 75 16.54 -0.63 5.07
N ARG A 76 16.17 -1.38 6.13
CA ARG A 76 15.62 -2.73 5.98
C ARG A 76 14.26 -2.73 5.28
N SER A 77 13.39 -1.77 5.59
CA SER A 77 12.11 -1.61 4.90
C SER A 77 12.32 -1.29 3.42
N LEU A 78 13.26 -0.40 3.09
CA LEU A 78 13.60 -0.07 1.71
C LEU A 78 14.25 -1.24 0.95
N GLN A 79 15.01 -2.10 1.62
CA GLN A 79 15.50 -3.34 1.00
C GLN A 79 14.37 -4.29 0.61
N GLN A 80 13.29 -4.35 1.40
CA GLN A 80 12.09 -5.13 1.02
C GLN A 80 11.37 -4.50 -0.18
N TYR A 81 11.26 -3.18 -0.23
CA TYR A 81 10.76 -2.45 -1.39
C TYR A 81 11.59 -2.79 -2.64
N ASP A 82 12.92 -2.70 -2.55
CA ASP A 82 13.82 -2.97 -3.67
C ASP A 82 13.70 -4.43 -4.14
N ALA A 83 13.62 -5.37 -3.22
CA ALA A 83 13.41 -6.78 -3.55
C ALA A 83 12.07 -7.00 -4.27
N PHE A 84 10.98 -6.38 -3.80
CA PHE A 84 9.66 -6.46 -4.41
C PHE A 84 9.68 -5.98 -5.87
N TYR A 85 10.22 -4.78 -6.11
CA TYR A 85 10.26 -4.21 -7.46
C TYR A 85 11.22 -4.94 -8.40
N ASN A 86 12.34 -5.47 -7.88
CA ASN A 86 13.23 -6.33 -8.66
C ASN A 86 12.52 -7.62 -9.09
N THR A 87 11.74 -8.24 -8.21
CA THR A 87 10.94 -9.43 -8.54
C THR A 87 9.85 -9.10 -9.56
N ILE A 88 9.14 -7.98 -9.41
CA ILE A 88 8.14 -7.53 -10.38
C ILE A 88 8.75 -7.35 -11.76
N GLN A 89 9.90 -6.68 -11.84
CA GLN A 89 10.60 -6.46 -13.11
C GLN A 89 10.90 -7.79 -13.81
N GLN A 90 11.42 -8.78 -13.08
CA GLN A 90 11.70 -10.11 -13.62
C GLN A 90 10.43 -10.81 -14.14
N ILE A 91 9.33 -10.74 -13.39
CA ILE A 91 8.04 -11.34 -13.78
C ILE A 91 7.51 -10.65 -15.03
N PHE A 92 7.51 -9.32 -15.07
CA PHE A 92 6.99 -8.55 -16.20
C PHE A 92 7.80 -8.80 -17.47
N SER A 93 9.13 -8.81 -17.38
CA SER A 93 9.99 -9.15 -18.52
C SER A 93 9.72 -10.57 -19.03
N ALA A 94 9.51 -11.55 -18.14
CA ALA A 94 9.20 -12.92 -18.55
C ALA A 94 7.82 -13.03 -19.21
N LEU A 95 6.81 -12.33 -18.69
CA LEU A 95 5.46 -12.29 -19.27
C LEU A 95 5.47 -11.62 -20.64
N GLU A 96 6.15 -10.48 -20.79
CA GLU A 96 6.31 -9.78 -22.05
C GLU A 96 7.04 -10.66 -23.09
N GLN A 97 8.16 -11.28 -22.71
CA GLN A 97 8.91 -12.16 -23.62
C GLN A 97 8.06 -13.34 -24.10
N ARG A 98 7.21 -13.89 -23.22
CA ARG A 98 6.40 -15.08 -23.53
C ARG A 98 5.13 -14.76 -24.33
N PHE A 99 4.45 -13.66 -24.00
CA PHE A 99 3.10 -13.37 -24.52
C PHE A 99 3.05 -12.11 -25.38
N GLY A 100 4.14 -11.35 -25.48
CA GLY A 100 4.25 -10.08 -26.20
C GLY A 100 3.60 -8.90 -25.48
N ARG A 101 2.53 -9.12 -24.72
CA ARG A 101 1.82 -8.10 -23.91
C ARG A 101 1.23 -8.73 -22.66
N PHE A 102 1.00 -7.91 -21.65
CA PHE A 102 0.28 -8.28 -20.44
C PHE A 102 -0.50 -7.06 -19.91
N VAL A 103 -1.41 -7.30 -18.99
CA VAL A 103 -2.17 -6.26 -18.27
C VAL A 103 -1.84 -6.38 -16.79
N VAL A 104 -1.63 -5.25 -16.13
CA VAL A 104 -1.47 -5.17 -14.68
C VAL A 104 -2.76 -4.61 -14.11
N PHE A 105 -3.36 -5.34 -13.17
CA PHE A 105 -4.44 -4.84 -12.35
C PHE A 105 -3.86 -4.43 -11.00
N ASP A 106 -3.87 -3.13 -10.71
CA ASP A 106 -3.55 -2.60 -9.39
C ASP A 106 -4.86 -2.50 -8.59
N LEU A 107 -4.98 -3.32 -7.55
CA LEU A 107 -6.23 -3.56 -6.85
C LEU A 107 -6.18 -2.90 -5.47
N HIS A 108 -7.13 -1.98 -5.25
CA HIS A 108 -7.23 -1.20 -4.03
C HIS A 108 -8.65 -1.20 -3.48
N SER A 109 -8.76 -0.93 -2.19
CA SER A 109 -10.04 -0.67 -1.53
C SER A 109 -9.91 0.57 -0.66
N TYR A 110 -11.00 1.29 -0.46
CA TYR A 110 -10.97 2.49 0.37
C TYR A 110 -12.25 2.63 1.19
N ASN A 111 -12.16 3.40 2.28
CA ASN A 111 -13.29 3.64 3.16
C ASN A 111 -14.30 4.62 2.56
N HIS A 112 -15.52 4.16 2.28
CA HIS A 112 -16.64 5.02 1.86
C HIS A 112 -17.03 6.07 2.92
N ARG A 113 -16.66 5.89 4.19
CA ARG A 113 -16.77 6.90 5.26
C ARG A 113 -15.41 7.50 5.57
N ARG A 114 -15.03 8.50 4.78
CA ARG A 114 -13.71 9.16 4.86
C ARG A 114 -13.49 9.90 6.18
N GLN A 115 -14.54 10.49 6.75
CA GLN A 115 -14.48 11.27 8.00
C GLN A 115 -14.50 10.42 9.29
N GLY A 116 -14.38 9.09 9.17
CA GLY A 116 -14.40 8.17 10.31
C GLY A 116 -15.56 7.17 10.26
N PRO A 117 -15.51 6.10 11.06
CA PRO A 117 -16.48 4.99 10.99
C PRO A 117 -17.92 5.39 11.32
N ALA A 118 -18.10 6.43 12.16
CA ALA A 118 -19.40 6.99 12.51
C ALA A 118 -19.82 8.20 11.63
N GLY A 119 -18.96 8.62 10.70
CA GLY A 119 -19.25 9.72 9.78
C GLY A 119 -20.26 9.32 8.69
N PRO A 120 -20.85 10.30 7.99
CA PRO A 120 -21.67 10.00 6.82
C PRO A 120 -20.81 9.37 5.71
N PRO A 121 -21.42 8.61 4.79
CA PRO A 121 -20.79 8.27 3.52
C PRO A 121 -20.25 9.53 2.84
N ALA A 122 -19.09 9.40 2.19
CA ALA A 122 -18.56 10.44 1.33
C ALA A 122 -19.43 10.62 0.09
N ASP A 123 -19.32 11.78 -0.55
CA ASP A 123 -20.04 12.10 -1.78
C ASP A 123 -19.71 11.07 -2.89
N PRO A 124 -20.69 10.32 -3.41
CA PRO A 124 -20.47 9.27 -4.40
C PRO A 124 -19.97 9.80 -5.75
N GLU A 125 -20.18 11.09 -6.07
CA GLU A 125 -19.59 11.68 -7.28
C GLU A 125 -18.07 11.81 -7.17
N GLN A 126 -17.55 12.02 -5.96
CA GLN A 126 -16.12 12.15 -5.68
C GLN A 126 -15.48 10.85 -5.16
N ASN A 127 -16.30 9.97 -4.58
CA ASN A 127 -15.90 8.70 -3.94
C ASN A 127 -16.86 7.58 -4.41
N PRO A 128 -16.78 7.19 -5.70
CA PRO A 128 -17.72 6.23 -6.30
C PRO A 128 -17.45 4.81 -5.82
N GLU A 129 -18.50 4.03 -5.56
CA GLU A 129 -18.40 2.64 -5.08
C GLU A 129 -17.38 1.79 -5.85
N VAL A 130 -17.28 2.01 -7.16
CA VAL A 130 -16.23 1.44 -8.02
C VAL A 130 -15.54 2.57 -8.77
N ASN A 131 -14.21 2.64 -8.62
CA ASN A 131 -13.36 3.55 -9.38
C ASN A 131 -12.47 2.73 -10.32
N VAL A 132 -12.54 3.02 -11.61
CA VAL A 132 -11.67 2.41 -12.63
C VAL A 132 -10.80 3.50 -13.23
N GLY A 133 -9.53 3.49 -12.86
CA GLY A 133 -8.51 4.38 -13.41
C GLY A 133 -7.63 3.64 -14.41
N THR A 134 -7.39 4.26 -15.57
CA THR A 134 -6.20 3.97 -16.36
C THR A 134 -5.20 5.06 -15.99
N GLY A 135 -4.12 4.69 -15.28
CA GLY A 135 -3.16 5.63 -14.68
C GLY A 135 -2.61 6.71 -15.61
#